data_AF-A0A6L7WVL0-F1
#
_entry.id   AF-A0A6L7WVL0-F1
#
_cell.length_a   1.000
_cell.length_b   1.000
_cell.length_c   1.000
_cell.angle_alpha   90.00
_cell.angle_beta   90.00
_cell.angle_gamma   90.00
#
_symmetry.space_group_name_H-M   'P 1'
#
loop_
_entity.id
_entity.type
_entity.pdbx_description
1 polymer ?
#
loop_
_entity_poly.entity_id
_entity_poly.type
_entity_poly.pdbx_seq_one_letter_code
_entity_poly.pdbx_strand_id
1 'polypeptide(L)'
;MQAKKKRLTLDLDPPVQRRLKAVAALKGISMRRYCLAAIDRELARDAANGVFAGSFNIESLVALQDEAFGGTVLPGDGAEFIREARESRNAS
;
A
#
# COMPACT_ATOMS: atom_id res chain seq x y z
N MET A 1 19.83 -11.01 -9.47
CA MET A 1 19.02 -11.70 -8.42
C MET A 1 17.55 -11.38 -8.66
N GLN A 2 16.67 -12.38 -8.83
CA GLN A 2 15.23 -12.11 -8.96
C GLN A 2 14.68 -11.63 -7.61
N ALA A 3 14.18 -10.39 -7.56
CA ALA A 3 13.57 -9.84 -6.36
C ALA A 3 12.41 -10.74 -5.90
N LYS A 4 12.46 -11.18 -4.63
CA LYS A 4 11.45 -12.07 -4.05
C LYS A 4 10.13 -11.30 -3.94
N LYS A 5 9.14 -11.68 -4.76
CA LYS A 5 7.82 -11.03 -4.77
C LYS A 5 7.14 -11.20 -3.41
N LYS A 6 6.81 -10.10 -2.73
CA LYS A 6 6.00 -10.10 -1.50
C LYS A 6 4.52 -10.36 -1.84
N ARG A 7 3.80 -11.03 -0.94
CA ARG A 7 2.35 -11.29 -1.08
C ARG A 7 1.59 -10.15 -0.41
N LEU A 8 0.57 -9.64 -1.09
CA LEU A 8 -0.41 -8.70 -0.55
C LEU A 8 -1.75 -9.43 -0.49
N THR A 9 -2.33 -9.53 0.71
CA THR A 9 -3.67 -10.09 0.94
C THR A 9 -4.64 -8.94 1.12
N LEU A 10 -5.81 -9.03 0.49
CA LEU A 10 -6.85 -7.99 0.54
C LEU A 10 -8.17 -8.66 0.91
N ASP A 11 -8.81 -8.19 1.97
CA ASP A 11 -10.19 -8.54 2.28
C ASP A 11 -11.11 -7.69 1.41
N LEU A 12 -11.96 -8.35 0.62
CA LEU A 12 -12.84 -7.70 -0.34
C LEU A 12 -14.27 -8.11 -0.07
N ASP A 13 -15.18 -7.13 -0.08
CA ASP A 13 -16.60 -7.45 -0.06
C ASP A 13 -16.98 -8.28 -1.31
N PRO A 14 -17.91 -9.25 -1.18
CA PRO A 14 -18.31 -10.10 -2.30
C PRO A 14 -18.73 -9.36 -3.59
N PRO A 15 -19.43 -8.20 -3.53
CA PRO A 15 -19.70 -7.40 -4.73
C PRO A 15 -18.44 -6.87 -5.42
N VAL A 16 -17.45 -6.41 -4.65
CA VAL A 16 -16.19 -5.87 -5.17
C VAL A 16 -15.37 -6.98 -5.82
N GLN A 17 -15.28 -8.14 -5.18
CA GLN A 17 -14.58 -9.30 -5.74
C GLN A 17 -15.20 -9.76 -7.07
N ARG A 18 -16.55 -9.80 -7.16
CA ARG A 18 -17.26 -10.14 -8.40
C ARG A 18 -16.94 -9.15 -9.51
N ARG A 19 -16.99 -7.85 -9.23
CA ARG A 19 -16.65 -6.81 -10.19
C ARG A 19 -15.20 -6.92 -10.67
N LEU A 20 -14.26 -7.12 -9.75
CA LEU A 20 -12.84 -7.32 -10.08
C LEU A 20 -12.65 -8.52 -11.02
N LYS A 21 -13.25 -9.66 -10.69
CA LYS A 21 -13.16 -10.88 -11.51
C LYS A 21 -13.74 -10.66 -12.90
N ALA A 22 -14.91 -10.03 -13.00
CA ALA A 22 -15.56 -9.75 -14.29
C ALA A 22 -14.69 -8.83 -15.17
N VAL A 23 -14.17 -7.73 -14.62
CA VAL A 23 -13.33 -6.79 -15.38
C VAL A 23 -12.02 -7.42 -15.81
N ALA A 24 -11.37 -8.21 -14.94
CA ALA A 24 -10.15 -8.93 -15.29
C ALA A 24 -10.38 -9.92 -16.44
N ALA A 25 -11.49 -10.67 -16.38
CA ALA A 25 -11.89 -11.59 -17.44
C ALA A 25 -12.18 -10.88 -18.77
N LEU A 26 -12.92 -9.76 -18.75
CA LEU A 26 -13.19 -8.94 -19.94
C LEU A 26 -11.91 -8.40 -20.58
N LYS A 27 -10.86 -8.18 -19.78
CA LYS A 27 -9.53 -7.73 -20.25
C LYS A 27 -8.60 -8.88 -20.64
N GLY A 28 -9.01 -10.14 -20.50
CA GLY A 28 -8.17 -11.30 -20.79
C GLY A 28 -6.94 -11.42 -19.89
N ILE A 29 -6.99 -10.88 -18.66
CA ILE A 29 -5.85 -10.91 -17.74
C ILE A 29 -6.25 -11.51 -16.39
N SER A 30 -5.25 -11.97 -15.62
CA SER A 30 -5.49 -12.45 -14.26
C SER A 30 -5.86 -11.29 -13.33
N MET A 31 -6.66 -11.59 -12.29
CA MET A 31 -6.99 -10.60 -11.24
C MET A 31 -5.74 -9.98 -10.62
N ARG A 32 -4.69 -10.79 -10.38
CA ARG A 32 -3.40 -10.30 -9.88
C ARG A 32 -2.81 -9.21 -10.79
N ARG A 33 -2.77 -9.46 -12.10
CA ARG A 33 -2.23 -8.50 -13.07
C ARG A 33 -3.09 -7.24 -13.15
N TYR A 34 -4.41 -7.40 -13.05
CA TYR A 34 -5.32 -6.26 -12.98
C TYR A 34 -5.06 -5.40 -11.74
N CYS A 35 -4.97 -6.00 -10.56
CA CYS A 35 -4.72 -5.28 -9.31
C CYS A 35 -3.38 -4.54 -9.34
N LEU A 36 -2.30 -5.20 -9.79
CA LEU A 36 -0.99 -4.56 -9.91
C LEU A 36 -1.06 -3.33 -10.84
N ALA A 37 -1.64 -3.48 -12.03
CA ALA A 37 -1.77 -2.37 -12.96
C ALA A 37 -2.67 -1.24 -12.45
N ALA A 38 -3.69 -1.55 -11.63
CA ALA A 38 -4.53 -0.54 -10.99
C ALA A 38 -3.77 0.23 -9.92
N ILE A 39 -3.00 -0.47 -9.07
CA ILE A 39 -2.15 0.12 -8.03
C ILE A 39 -1.10 1.03 -8.68
N ASP A 40 -0.37 0.54 -9.69
CA ASP A 40 0.68 1.32 -10.37
C ASP A 40 0.12 2.60 -11.00
N ARG A 41 -1.08 2.54 -11.59
CA ARG A 41 -1.74 3.73 -12.16
C ARG A 41 -2.12 4.75 -11.10
N GLU A 42 -2.65 4.31 -9.97
CA GLU A 42 -3.05 5.25 -8.91
C GLU A 42 -1.81 5.88 -8.28
N LEU A 43 -0.76 5.11 -7.99
CA LEU A 43 0.52 5.65 -7.50
C LEU A 43 1.13 6.67 -8.46
N ALA A 44 1.11 6.39 -9.77
CA ALA A 44 1.59 7.33 -10.78
C ALA A 44 0.74 8.61 -10.84
N ARG A 45 -0.58 8.49 -10.65
CA ARG A 45 -1.49 9.64 -10.58
C ARG A 45 -1.22 10.47 -9.33
N ASP A 46 -1.05 9.85 -8.17
CA ASP A 46 -0.76 10.54 -6.90
C ASP A 46 0.57 11.31 -6.98
N ALA A 47 1.59 10.69 -7.61
CA ALA A 47 2.86 11.34 -7.92
C ALA A 47 2.68 12.57 -8.83
N ALA A 48 1.88 12.44 -9.89
CA ALA A 48 1.60 13.54 -10.82
C ALA A 48 0.78 14.68 -10.19
N ASN A 49 -0.15 14.34 -9.28
CA ASN A 49 -1.01 15.30 -8.60
C ASN A 49 -0.34 15.99 -7.42
N GLY A 50 0.93 15.69 -7.13
CA GLY A 50 1.65 16.28 -6.03
C GLY A 50 1.09 15.89 -4.66
N VAL A 51 0.43 14.73 -4.53
CA VAL A 51 0.07 14.16 -3.22
C VAL A 51 1.33 13.97 -2.36
N PHE A 52 2.48 13.80 -3.01
CA PHE A 52 3.81 13.73 -2.40
C PHE A 52 4.61 15.05 -2.51
N ALA A 53 3.97 16.19 -2.80
CA ALA A 53 4.66 17.48 -2.98
C ALA A 53 5.12 18.16 -1.68
N GLY A 54 5.00 17.49 -0.52
CA GLY A 54 5.80 17.82 0.66
C GLY A 54 7.26 17.40 0.46
N SER A 55 8.18 17.91 1.29
CA SER A 55 9.64 17.62 1.24
C SER A 55 10.02 16.15 1.47
N PHE A 56 9.06 15.23 1.46
CA PHE A 56 9.26 13.81 1.71
C PHE A 56 9.29 13.06 0.38
N ASN A 57 10.50 12.81 -0.11
CA ASN A 57 10.70 11.88 -1.21
C ASN A 57 10.33 10.46 -0.73
N ILE A 58 9.41 9.77 -1.43
CA ILE A 58 9.00 8.40 -1.08
C ILE A 58 10.21 7.47 -0.99
N GLU A 59 11.19 7.63 -1.88
CA GLU A 59 12.41 6.83 -1.84
C GLU A 59 13.22 7.11 -0.56
N SER A 60 13.29 8.37 -0.11
CA SER A 60 13.92 8.71 1.17
C SER A 60 13.15 8.15 2.37
N LEU A 61 11.82 8.06 2.30
CA LEU A 61 11.00 7.46 3.35
C LEU A 61 11.15 5.94 3.40
N VAL A 62 11.24 5.28 2.25
CA VAL A 62 11.50 3.83 2.16
C VAL A 62 12.90 3.52 2.67
N ALA A 63 13.90 4.32 2.28
CA ALA A 63 15.26 4.19 2.79
C ALA A 63 15.32 4.44 4.31
N LEU A 64 14.63 5.47 4.81
CA LEU A 64 14.53 5.75 6.24
C LEU A 64 13.82 4.63 6.99
N GLN A 65 12.80 4.01 6.41
CA GLN A 65 12.14 2.84 7.00
C GLN A 65 13.10 1.65 7.10
N ASP A 66 13.85 1.38 6.03
CA ASP A 66 14.85 0.30 6.03
C ASP A 66 16.00 0.58 7.02
N GLU A 67 16.43 1.84 7.16
CA GLU A 67 17.45 2.25 8.13
C GLU A 67 16.92 2.17 9.58
N ALA A 68 15.73 2.71 9.84
CA ALA A 68 15.15 2.78 11.17
C ALA A 68 14.68 1.42 11.69
N PHE A 69 14.19 0.55 10.81
CA PHE A 69 13.61 -0.73 11.19
C PHE A 69 14.45 -1.93 10.76
N GLY A 70 15.52 -1.76 9.98
CA GLY A 70 16.49 -2.81 9.65
C GLY A 70 15.88 -4.04 8.96
N GLY A 71 14.73 -3.90 8.31
CA GLY A 71 13.94 -5.03 7.77
C GLY A 71 13.23 -5.89 8.83
N THR A 72 13.25 -5.48 10.09
CA THR A 72 12.52 -6.09 11.21
C THR A 72 11.07 -5.60 11.21
N VAL A 73 10.12 -6.53 11.29
CA VAL A 73 8.70 -6.18 11.50
C VAL A 73 8.61 -5.62 12.92
N LEU A 74 8.17 -4.38 13.06
CA LEU A 74 7.89 -3.78 14.37
C LEU A 74 6.93 -4.72 15.14
N PRO A 75 7.26 -5.08 16.40
CA PRO A 75 6.33 -5.82 17.23
C PRO A 75 5.14 -4.93 17.56
N GLY A 76 3.96 -5.25 17.02
CA GLY A 76 2.71 -4.53 17.24
C GLY A 76 1.87 -4.43 15.97
N ASP A 77 0.54 -4.49 16.13
CA ASP A 77 -0.38 -4.23 15.02
C ASP A 77 -0.31 -2.74 14.65
N GLY A 78 -0.18 -2.42 13.36
CA GLY A 78 -0.18 -1.04 12.87
C GLY A 78 -1.42 -0.26 13.33
N ALA A 79 -2.55 -0.94 13.53
CA ALA A 79 -3.76 -0.34 14.08
C ALA A 79 -3.58 0.14 15.54
N GLU A 80 -2.76 -0.55 16.33
CA GLU A 80 -2.50 -0.22 17.73
C GLU A 80 -1.65 1.06 17.84
N PHE A 81 -0.61 1.19 17.02
CA PHE A 81 0.20 2.40 16.95
C PHE A 81 -0.61 3.62 16.48
N ILE A 82 -1.53 3.42 15.53
CA ILE A 82 -2.42 4.50 15.05
C ILE A 82 -3.41 4.91 16.15
N ARG A 83 -3.91 3.95 16.94
CA ARG A 83 -4.80 4.23 18.08
C ARG A 83 -4.07 5.03 19.16
N GLU A 84 -2.87 4.58 19.55
CA GLU A 84 -2.05 5.25 20.56
C GLU A 84 -1.70 6.69 20.15
N ALA A 85 -1.28 6.90 18.90
CA ALA A 85 -0.98 8.24 18.38
C ALA A 85 -2.20 9.19 18.39
N ARG A 86 -3.43 8.66 18.24
CA ARG A 86 -4.67 9.45 18.35
C ARG A 86 -4.99 9.79 19.80
N GLU A 87 -4.80 8.85 20.71
CA GLU A 87 -5.01 9.04 22.14
C GLU A 87 -4.04 10.09 22.70
N SER A 88 -2.75 10.05 22.32
CA SER A 88 -1.76 11.06 22.74
C SER A 88 -2.08 12.47 22.23
N ARG A 89 -2.71 12.61 21.06
CA ARG A 89 -3.08 13.91 20.48
C ARG A 89 -4.28 14.55 21.18
N ASN A 90 -5.20 13.73 21.69
CA ASN A 90 -6.38 14.20 22.42
C ASN A 90 -6.13 14.41 23.92
N ALA A 91 -4.95 14.02 24.41
CA ALA A 91 -4.52 14.21 25.79
C ALA A 91 -3.66 15.47 26.00
N SER A 92 -3.46 16.29 24.96
CA SER A 92 -2.81 17.62 25.01
C SER A 92 -3.82 18.75 24.83
#